data_AF-A0A3D0DSW0-F1
#
_entry.id   AF-A0A3D0DSW0-F1
#
_cell.length_a   1.000
_cell.length_b   1.000
_cell.length_c   1.000
_cell.angle_alpha   90.00
_cell.angle_beta   90.00
_cell.angle_gamma   90.00
#
_symmetry.space_group_name_H-M   'P 1'
#
loop_
_entity.id
_entity.type
_entity.pdbx_description
1 polymer ?
#
loop_
_entity_poly.entity_id
_entity_poly.type
_entity_poly.pdbx_seq_one_letter_code
_entity_poly.pdbx_strand_id
1 'polypeptide(L)' 'VAAALLYVAVGPAIIAMRCWSAGVQRAGPTLGAFFINLTPLFTALLSSAFLGEAPHLYHALAFLLIVGGIAVSAR' A
#
# COMPACT_ATOMS: atom_id res chain seq x y z
N VAL A 1 -20.92 -6.29 11.72
CA VAL A 1 -19.67 -6.41 12.49
C VAL A 1 -18.90 -7.68 12.17
N ALA A 2 -19.50 -8.88 12.31
CA ALA A 2 -18.82 -10.16 12.03
C ALA A 2 -18.21 -10.25 10.60
N ALA A 3 -18.93 -9.79 9.57
CA ALA A 3 -18.43 -9.78 8.19
C ALA A 3 -17.20 -8.87 7.99
N ALA A 4 -17.18 -7.69 8.64
CA ALA A 4 -16.03 -6.79 8.58
C ALA A 4 -14.80 -7.37 9.31
N LEU A 5 -15.02 -8.06 10.44
CA LEU A 5 -13.96 -8.77 11.15
C LEU A 5 -13.38 -9.90 10.29
N LEU A 6 -14.24 -10.69 9.63
CA LEU A 6 -13.82 -11.73 8.71
C LEU A 6 -13.00 -11.17 7.54
N TYR A 7 -13.44 -10.04 6.96
CA TYR A 7 -12.70 -9.38 5.88
C TYR A 7 -11.29 -8.94 6.32
N VAL A 8 -11.18 -8.24 7.46
CA VAL A 8 -9.89 -7.75 7.98
C VAL A 8 -8.98 -8.89 8.47
N ALA A 9 -9.56 -9.94 9.04
CA ALA A 9 -8.81 -11.10 9.50
C ALA A 9 -8.25 -11.92 8.33
N VAL A 10 -9.04 -12.16 7.29
CA VAL A 10 -8.62 -13.04 6.20
C VAL A 10 -7.71 -12.31 5.22
N GLY A 11 -8.11 -11.12 4.75
CA GLY A 11 -7.36 -10.40 3.71
C GLY A 11 -6.01 -9.88 4.21
N PRO A 12 -5.99 -8.79 5.02
CA PRO A 12 -4.74 -8.21 5.53
C PRO A 12 -3.97 -9.15 6.47
N ALA A 13 -4.62 -9.70 7.50
CA ALA A 13 -3.90 -10.34 8.60
C ALA A 13 -3.36 -11.72 8.23
N ILE A 14 -4.08 -12.52 7.45
CA ILE A 14 -3.63 -13.86 7.04
C ILE A 14 -2.99 -13.82 5.66
N ILE A 15 -3.74 -13.44 4.61
CA ILE A 15 -3.27 -13.60 3.23
C ILE A 15 -2.11 -12.64 2.93
N ALA A 16 -2.31 -11.33 3.15
CA ALA A 16 -1.30 -10.34 2.81
C ALA A 16 -0.02 -10.55 3.62
N MET A 17 -0.13 -10.83 4.92
CA MET A 17 1.04 -11.06 5.79
C MET A 17 1.82 -12.33 5.40
N ARG A 18 1.13 -13.38 4.93
CA ARG A 18 1.79 -14.61 4.43
C ARG A 18 2.50 -14.36 3.11
N CYS A 19 1.86 -13.68 2.16
CA CYS A 19 2.48 -13.28 0.90
C CYS A 19 3.69 -12.36 1.14
N TRP A 20 3.57 -11.40 2.05
CA TRP A 20 4.65 -10.51 2.44
C TRP A 20 5.85 -11.26 3.00
N SER A 21 5.61 -12.10 4.01
CA SER A 21 6.68 -12.87 4.66
C SER A 21 7.36 -13.86 3.71
N ALA A 22 6.62 -14.44 2.76
CA ALA A 22 7.19 -15.30 1.73
C ALA A 22 8.01 -14.51 0.68
N GLY A 23 7.53 -13.33 0.29
CA GLY A 23 8.24 -12.44 -0.64
C GLY A 23 9.55 -11.93 -0.04
N VAL A 24 9.52 -11.47 1.21
CA VAL A 24 10.71 -11.01 1.94
C VAL A 24 11.72 -12.14 2.14
N GLN A 25 11.28 -13.37 2.43
CA GLN A 25 12.18 -14.52 2.54
C GLN A 25 12.91 -14.84 1.23
N ARG A 26 12.28 -14.62 0.07
CA ARG A 26 12.86 -14.91 -1.25
C ARG A 26 13.68 -13.76 -1.82
N ALA A 27 13.23 -12.53 -1.66
CA ALA A 27 13.84 -11.32 -2.24
C ALA A 27 14.76 -10.57 -1.27
N GLY A 28 14.70 -10.89 0.02
CA GLY A 28 15.45 -10.22 1.08
C GLY A 28 14.72 -8.99 1.66
N PRO A 29 15.07 -8.61 2.91
CA PRO A 29 14.42 -7.50 3.62
C PRO A 29 14.66 -6.13 2.98
N THR A 30 15.78 -5.92 2.29
CA THR A 30 16.09 -4.66 1.61
C THR A 30 15.09 -4.36 0.50
N LEU A 31 14.79 -5.34 -0.35
CA LEU A 31 13.80 -5.18 -1.41
C LEU A 31 12.39 -5.01 -0.83
N GLY A 32 12.07 -5.74 0.25
CA GLY A 32 10.82 -5.58 0.99
C GLY A 32 10.63 -4.15 1.50
N ALA A 33 11.64 -3.57 2.16
CA ALA A 33 11.56 -2.19 2.65
C ALA A 33 11.27 -1.18 1.53
N PHE A 34 11.85 -1.37 0.35
CA PHE A 34 11.54 -0.56 -0.83
C PHE A 34 10.07 -0.65 -1.24
N PHE A 35 9.50 -1.87 -1.34
CA PHE A 35 8.09 -2.05 -1.69
C PHE A 35 7.10 -1.50 -0.65
N ILE A 36 7.44 -1.53 0.64
CA ILE A 36 6.59 -0.94 1.69
C ILE A 36 6.37 0.55 1.46
N ASN A 37 7.39 1.27 0.95
CA ASN A 37 7.26 2.69 0.62
C ASN A 37 6.25 2.95 -0.52
N LEU A 38 5.96 1.95 -1.36
CA LEU A 38 4.96 2.04 -2.44
C LEU A 38 3.52 1.80 -1.96
N THR A 39 3.33 1.26 -0.75
CA THR A 39 1.99 1.03 -0.17
C THR A 39 1.08 2.26 -0.25
N PRO A 40 1.48 3.47 0.21
CA PRO A 40 0.62 4.65 0.12
C PRO A 40 0.26 5.03 -1.33
N LEU A 41 1.14 4.78 -2.30
CA LEU A 41 0.86 5.04 -3.72
C LEU A 41 -0.23 4.11 -4.24
N PHE A 42 -0.12 2.80 -3.97
CA PHE A 42 -1.15 1.83 -4.33
C PHE A 42 -2.47 2.08 -3.62
N THR A 43 -2.44 2.48 -2.34
CA THR A 43 -3.64 2.87 -1.61
C THR A 43 -4.35 4.05 -2.30
N ALA A 44 -3.61 5.09 -2.70
CA ALA A 44 -4.20 6.23 -3.40
C ALA A 44 -4.80 5.84 -4.77
N LEU A 45 -4.06 5.04 -5.55
CA LEU A 45 -4.52 4.53 -6.85
C LEU A 45 -5.79 3.68 -6.71
N LEU A 46 -5.78 2.69 -5.81
CA LEU A 46 -6.94 1.82 -5.56
C LEU A 46 -8.12 2.61 -5.02
N SER A 47 -7.90 3.55 -4.08
CA SER A 47 -8.95 4.43 -3.58
C SER A 47 -9.59 5.23 -4.71
N SER A 48 -8.80 5.85 -5.59
CA SER A 48 -9.34 6.60 -6.74
C SER A 48 -10.12 5.71 -7.72
N ALA A 49 -9.66 4.48 -7.94
CA ALA A 49 -10.29 3.55 -8.88
C ALA A 49 -11.60 2.93 -8.34
N PHE A 50 -11.65 2.60 -7.04
CA PHE A 50 -12.79 1.92 -6.43
C PHE A 50 -13.86 2.87 -5.88
N LEU A 51 -13.48 4.03 -5.33
CA LEU A 51 -14.44 4.99 -4.78
C LEU A 51 -14.92 6.02 -5.82
N GLY A 52 -14.23 6.15 -6.96
CA GLY A 52 -14.61 7.10 -8.01
C GLY A 52 -14.53 8.57 -7.60
N GLU A 53 -13.93 8.88 -6.44
CA GLU A 53 -13.70 10.26 -6.02
C GLU A 53 -12.66 10.89 -6.93
N ALA A 54 -13.09 11.88 -7.72
CA ALA A 54 -12.19 12.69 -8.52
C ALA A 54 -11.17 13.36 -7.59
N PRO A 55 -9.86 13.25 -7.87
CA PRO A 55 -8.83 13.76 -6.99
C PRO A 55 -8.93 15.28 -6.92
N HIS A 56 -9.52 15.78 -5.85
CA HIS A 56 -9.44 17.19 -5.49
C HIS A 56 -7.97 17.59 -5.27
N LEU A 57 -7.66 18.89 -5.32
CA LEU A 57 -6.30 19.44 -5.18
C LEU A 57 -5.48 18.85 -4.01
N TYR A 58 -6.14 18.47 -2.91
CA TYR A 58 -5.51 17.80 -1.77
C TYR A 58 -5.01 16.38 -2.07
N HIS A 59 -5.68 15.63 -2.95
CA HIS A 59 -5.20 14.33 -3.43
C HIS A 59 -3.99 14.47 -4.35
N ALA A 60 -3.91 15.53 -5.16
CA ALA A 60 -2.73 15.81 -5.99
C ALA A 60 -1.51 16.13 -5.11
N LEU A 61 -1.71 16.88 -4.02
CA LEU A 61 -0.67 17.20 -3.05
C LEU A 61 -0.24 15.96 -2.25
N ALA A 62 -1.19 15.10 -1.86
CA ALA A 62 -0.89 13.80 -1.26
C ALA A 62 -0.13 12.88 -2.23
N PHE A 63 -0.52 12.83 -3.50
CA PHE A 63 0.17 12.06 -4.53
C PHE A 63 1.61 12.55 -4.73
N LEU A 64 1.81 13.87 -4.80
CA LEU A 64 3.14 14.48 -4.87
C LEU A 64 3.99 14.20 -3.62
N LEU A 65 3.40 14.24 -2.42
CA LEU A 65 4.11 13.90 -1.18
C LEU A 65 4.51 12.42 -1.13
N ILE A 66 3.62 11.54 -1.58
CA ILE A 66 3.88 10.09 -1.64
C ILE A 66 4.96 9.77 -2.67
N VAL A 67 4.83 10.29 -3.90
CA VAL A 67 5.83 10.12 -4.97
C VAL A 67 7.17 10.74 -4.56
N GLY A 68 7.16 11.92 -3.94
CA GLY A 68 8.35 12.58 -3.41
C GLY A 68 9.02 11.76 -2.30
N GLY A 69 8.24 11.22 -1.36
CA GLY A 69 8.75 10.35 -0.30
C GLY A 69 9.35 9.05 -0.84
N ILE A 70 8.74 8.44 -1.85
CA ILE A 70 9.27 7.26 -2.54
C ILE A 70 10.60 7.61 -3.24
N ALA A 71 10.66 8.69 -4.01
CA ALA A 71 11.88 9.11 -4.71
C ALA A 71 13.05 9.42 -3.75
N VAL A 72 12.73 9.96 -2.57
CA VAL A 72 13.68 10.24 -1.50
C VAL A 72 14.17 8.97 -0.80
N SER A 73 13.30 7.98 -0.57
CA SER A 73 13.66 6.69 0.03
C SER A 73 14.29 5.71 -0.97
N ALA A 74 14.14 5.95 -2.28
CA ALA A 74 14.68 5.13 -3.36
C ALA A 74 16.15 5.43 -3.70
N ARG A 75 16.75 6.47 -3.11
CA ARG A 75 18.18 6.79 -3.22
C ARG A 75 18.97 6.15 -2.07
#